data_AF-A0A1F4SUT8-F1
#
_entry.id   AF-A0A1F4SUT8-F1
#
_cell.length_a   1.000
_cell.length_b   1.000
_cell.length_c   1.000
_cell.angle_alpha   90.00
_cell.angle_beta   90.00
_cell.angle_gamma   90.00
#
_symmetry.space_group_name_H-M   'P 1'
#
loop_
_entity.id
_entity.type
_entity.pdbx_description
1 polymer ?
#
loop_
_entity_poly.entity_id
_entity_poly.type
_entity_poly.pdbx_seq_one_letter_code
_entity_poly.pdbx_strand_id
1 'polypeptide(L)' 'MRTTLDIPDNLIDEAMELTHITVKTDLIKTALWSLIQREKVKELNNYFGKVALNINIDKLRKR' A
#
# COMPACT_ATOMS: atom_id res chain seq x y z
N MET A 1 4.67 -15.95 14.28
CA MET A 1 3.88 -16.07 15.52
C MET A 1 2.49 -16.57 15.13
N ARG A 2 1.91 -17.55 15.84
CA ARG A 2 0.55 -18.04 15.57
C ARG A 2 -0.39 -17.33 16.55
N THR A 3 -1.37 -16.60 16.01
CA THR A 3 -2.32 -15.79 16.78
C THR A 3 -3.73 -16.16 16.39
N THR A 4 -4.63 -16.19 17.35
CA THR A 4 -6.07 -16.35 17.11
C THR A 4 -6.69 -14.95 17.04
N LEU A 5 -7.34 -14.63 15.92
CA LEU A 5 -8.00 -13.34 15.71
C LEU A 5 -9.43 -13.64 15.28
N ASP A 6 -10.39 -12.94 15.87
CA ASP A 6 -11.80 -13.06 15.50
C ASP A 6 -12.09 -12.07 14.37
N ILE A 7 -12.40 -12.60 13.19
CA ILE A 7 -12.63 -11.82 11.97
C ILE A 7 -13.96 -12.27 11.36
N PRO A 8 -14.83 -11.34 10.93
CA PRO A 8 -16.05 -11.70 10.22
C PRO A 8 -15.75 -12.50 8.93
N ASP A 9 -16.39 -13.64 8.75
CA ASP A 9 -16.16 -14.52 7.58
C ASP A 9 -16.52 -13.82 6.27
N ASN A 10 -17.59 -13.01 6.26
CA ASN A 10 -18.00 -12.25 5.08
C ASN A 10 -16.89 -11.35 4.50
N LEU A 11 -16.07 -10.76 5.38
CA LEU A 11 -14.98 -9.87 4.99
C LEU A 11 -13.77 -10.65 4.45
N ILE A 12 -13.56 -11.87 4.95
CA ILE A 12 -12.55 -12.79 4.43
C ILE A 12 -12.98 -13.29 3.05
N ASP A 13 -14.24 -13.69 2.89
CA ASP A 13 -14.76 -14.23 1.64
C ASP A 13 -14.70 -13.17 0.52
N GLU A 14 -15.17 -11.95 0.79
CA GLU A 14 -15.09 -10.84 -0.17
C GLU A 14 -13.62 -10.52 -0.53
N ALA A 15 -12.74 -10.49 0.46
CA ALA A 15 -11.32 -10.24 0.21
C ALA A 15 -10.65 -11.38 -0.58
N MET A 16 -11.03 -12.63 -0.35
CA MET A 16 -10.54 -13.78 -1.12
C MET A 16 -11.07 -13.77 -2.56
N GLU A 17 -12.33 -13.38 -2.77
CA GLU A 17 -12.90 -13.20 -4.11
C GLU A 17 -12.18 -12.11 -4.90
N LEU A 18 -11.94 -10.95 -4.28
CA LEU A 18 -11.30 -9.80 -4.93
C LEU A 18 -9.81 -10.01 -5.20
N THR A 19 -9.09 -10.69 -4.30
CA THR A 19 -7.65 -10.88 -4.41
C THR A 19 -7.25 -12.21 -5.04
N HIS A 20 -8.21 -13.12 -5.22
CA HIS A 20 -8.01 -14.52 -5.65
C HIS A 20 -7.02 -15.32 -4.79
N ILE A 21 -6.77 -14.88 -3.56
CA ILE A 21 -5.89 -15.57 -2.62
C ILE A 21 -6.68 -16.71 -1.97
N THR A 22 -6.18 -17.94 -2.10
CA THR A 22 -6.84 -19.14 -1.58
C THR A 22 -6.57 -19.40 -0.09
N VAL A 23 -5.52 -18.79 0.47
CA VAL A 23 -5.07 -19.05 1.85
C VAL A 23 -5.35 -17.84 2.76
N LYS A 24 -6.20 -18.03 3.78
CA LYS A 24 -6.56 -16.99 4.76
C LYS A 24 -5.35 -16.32 5.42
N THR A 25 -4.27 -17.07 5.71
CA THR A 25 -3.06 -16.49 6.30
C THR A 25 -2.29 -15.58 5.35
N ASP A 26 -2.25 -15.91 4.06
CA ASP A 26 -1.52 -15.09 3.08
C ASP A 26 -2.32 -13.85 2.68
N LEU A 27 -3.66 -13.96 2.69
CA LEU A 27 -4.56 -12.82 2.58
C LEU A 27 -4.25 -11.77 3.67
N ILE A 28 -4.18 -12.19 4.94
CA ILE A 28 -3.92 -11.30 6.07
C ILE A 28 -2.52 -10.65 5.96
N LYS A 29 -1.48 -11.43 5.59
CA LYS A 29 -0.14 -10.88 5.37
C LYS A 29 -0.14 -9.81 4.28
N THR A 30 -0.83 -10.08 3.17
CA THR A 30 -0.90 -9.19 2.02
C THR A 30 -1.68 -7.92 2.36
N ALA A 31 -2.76 -8.04 3.12
CA ALA A 31 -3.54 -6.90 3.61
C ALA A 31 -2.70 -5.99 4.52
N LEU A 32 -1.96 -6.57 5.48
CA LEU A 32 -1.06 -5.81 6.36
C LEU A 32 0.07 -5.13 5.57
N TRP A 33 0.68 -5.85 4.63
CA TRP A 33 1.72 -5.29 3.78
C TRP A 33 1.19 -4.11 2.96
N SER A 34 0.02 -4.27 2.35
CA SER A 34 -0.63 -3.22 1.56
C SER A 34 -0.96 -1.98 2.40
N LEU A 35 -1.41 -2.17 3.64
CA LEU A 35 -1.70 -1.07 4.56
C LEU A 35 -0.42 -0.30 4.91
N ILE A 36 0.67 -1.00 5.22
CA ILE A 36 1.98 -0.39 5.49
C ILE A 36 2.49 0.37 4.26
N GLN A 37 2.40 -0.21 3.06
CA GLN A 37 2.81 0.46 1.82
C GLN A 37 2.00 1.73 1.58
N ARG A 38 0.69 1.68 1.81
CA ARG A 38 -0.19 2.85 1.65
C ARG A 38 0.20 4.00 2.58
N GLU A 39 0.52 3.70 3.84
CA GLU A 39 0.94 4.75 4.78
C GLU A 39 2.34 5.29 4.44
N LYS A 40 3.29 4.44 4.04
CA LYS A 40 4.61 4.89 3.57
C LYS A 40 4.52 5.81 2.36
N VAL A 41 3.68 5.47 1.38
CA VAL A 41 3.47 6.32 0.19
C VAL A 41 2.83 7.65 0.58
N LYS A 42 1.89 7.64 1.54
CA LYS A 42 1.30 8.86 2.07
C LYS A 42 2.33 9.73 2.80
N GLU A 43 3.27 9.13 3.53
CA GLU A 43 4.41 9.86 4.08
C GLU A 43 5.30 10.45 2.98
N LEU A 44 5.54 9.73 1.87
CA LEU A 44 6.24 10.27 0.70
C LEU A 44 5.55 11.51 0.11
N ASN A 45 4.22 11.55 0.09
CA ASN A 45 3.48 12.74 -0.33
C ASN A 45 3.72 13.94 0.60
N ASN A 46 4.06 13.73 1.89
CA ASN A 46 4.45 14.83 2.78
C ASN A 46 5.83 15.42 2.45
N TYR A 47 6.66 14.71 1.67
CA TYR A 47 7.91 15.24 1.14
C TYR A 47 7.72 16.00 -0.18
N PHE A 48 6.52 15.94 -0.78
CA PHE A 48 6.17 16.68 -1.98
C PHE A 48 6.20 18.19 -1.67
N GLY A 49 7.13 18.92 -2.28
CA GLY A 49 7.34 20.36 -2.05
C GLY A 49 8.42 20.73 -1.01
N LYS A 50 8.92 19.78 -0.21
CA LYS A 50 10.09 20.00 0.67
C LYS A 50 11.41 19.69 -0.04
N VAL A 51 11.39 18.82 -1.04
CA VAL A 51 12.57 18.54 -1.86
C VAL A 51 12.71 19.67 -2.88
N ALA A 52 13.58 20.63 -2.57
CA ALA A 52 14.03 21.64 -3.52
C ALA A 52 14.88 20.96 -4.60
N LEU A 53 14.22 20.43 -5.63
CA LEU A 53 14.88 19.95 -6.83
C LEU A 53 15.45 21.18 -7.55
N ASN A 54 16.75 21.41 -7.39
CA ASN A 54 17.50 22.44 -8.11
C ASN A 54 17.69 22.05 -9.58
N ILE A 55 16.58 21.80 -10.27
CA ILE A 55 16.54 21.34 -11.65
C ILE A 55 15.76 22.38 -12.44
N ASN A 56 16.42 22.97 -13.43
CA ASN A 56 15.78 23.90 -14.33
C ASN A 56 14.96 23.11 -15.37
N ILE A 57 13.64 23.05 -15.14
CA ILE A 57 12.67 22.29 -15.94
C ILE A 57 12.62 22.83 -17.39
N ASP A 58 12.91 24.11 -17.59
CA ASP A 58 12.94 24.75 -18.91
C ASP A 58 14.17 24.33 -19.74
N LYS A 59 15.29 23.98 -19.10
CA LYS A 59 16.45 23.41 -19.83
C LYS A 59 16.22 21.96 -20.28
N LEU A 60 15.37 21.22 -19.57
CA LEU A 60 15.06 19.82 -19.87
C LEU A 60 13.95 19.67 -20.91
N ARG A 61 12.96 20.55 -20.89
CA ARG A 61 11.98 20.65 -21.96
C ARG A 61 12.59 21.51 -23.06
N LYS A 62 13.11 20.87 -24.10
CA LYS A 62 13.46 21.51 -25.39
C LYS A 62 12.21 22.08 -26.07
N ARG A 63 11.60 23.10 -25.47
CA ARG A 63 10.48 23.90 -26.02
C ARG A 63 10.96 25.31 -26.21
#